data_AF-A0A7S4A0S9-F1
#
_entry.id   AF-A0A7S4A0S9-F1
#
_cell.length_a   1.000
_cell.length_b   1.000
_cell.length_c   1.000
_cell.angle_alpha   90.00
_cell.angle_beta   90.00
_cell.angle_gamma   90.00
#
_symmetry.space_group_name_H-M   'P 1'
#
loop_
_entity.id
_entity.type
_entity.pdbx_description
1 polymer ?
#
loop_
_entity_poly.entity_id
_entity_poly.type
_entity_poly.pdbx_seq_one_letter_code
_entity_poly.pdbx_strand_id
1 'polypeptide(L)'
;MIASTSAAAWALLLVSLCYCAYRLVHYQNRDKPLGRRESVPLSQLEHASLRTVDTVHALAEELPAVAIDQVVQKAQIHGDQLKLGEACGATAATKEGQLAKRSTKGQWQTRYVALSSTHLVYAASKKQRKRTRFALPLENVTSVAAWHDADSFVVTSARGNELTLRASSVTIADDWMAAIRGAVEKRRRDRHEVLSEEDYLDASERAKVEALRVRCKDDPSLQRDHLLEDANLVRFVRARDGNVNKAEKMLRDHGQWRDEYGFGELLAAGKTPEDAFIERWWPDGLLEGSDLKGRPVQLIRLGKADLPGIEREVGRKKWIEYCCLKNEALFEEIRRRCLAQNTFETSAPLIMDMRDLGTHHAWGVPLFKAMLDVTEPNFPERLSATYIVNAPAVFSWLYGMVKGFLNPGTAAKVQVFGASDDHLKALLEVMPLATIPVDLGGEAPLPKNVSVGGTVPKGALADLRGTPGEPAVAVDRAVAEPEPETWGAYDTRVAEGET
;
A
#
# COMPACT_ATOMS: atom_id res chain seq x y z
N MET A 1 0.72 -27.65 -28.65
CA MET A 1 1.44 -26.40 -28.97
C MET A 1 0.46 -25.25 -28.78
N ILE A 2 0.89 -24.25 -27.98
CA ILE A 2 0.21 -23.01 -27.59
C ILE A 2 -1.04 -23.18 -26.71
N ALA A 3 -0.80 -23.26 -25.40
CA ALA A 3 -1.76 -22.96 -24.34
C ALA A 3 -1.40 -21.58 -23.76
N SER A 4 -2.23 -20.57 -24.04
CA SER A 4 -2.38 -19.37 -23.21
C SER A 4 -3.51 -18.50 -23.75
N THR A 5 -4.71 -18.62 -23.18
CA THR A 5 -5.67 -17.50 -23.19
C THR A 5 -6.33 -17.44 -21.82
N SER A 6 -6.03 -16.36 -21.12
CA SER A 6 -6.35 -16.00 -19.75
C SER A 6 -7.84 -16.04 -19.43
N ALA A 7 -8.18 -16.10 -18.13
CA ALA A 7 -9.54 -15.94 -17.60
C ALA A 7 -10.30 -14.70 -18.13
N ALA A 8 -9.60 -13.71 -18.67
CA ALA A 8 -10.20 -12.58 -19.38
C ALA A 8 -10.90 -13.00 -20.70
N ALA A 9 -10.38 -14.02 -21.40
CA ALA A 9 -11.01 -14.59 -22.59
C ALA A 9 -12.35 -15.28 -22.25
N TRP A 10 -12.43 -15.95 -21.10
CA TRP A 10 -13.67 -16.60 -20.63
C TRP A 10 -14.71 -15.59 -20.11
N ALA A 11 -14.28 -14.51 -19.44
CA ALA A 11 -15.16 -13.41 -19.06
C ALA A 11 -15.69 -12.63 -20.28
N LEU A 12 -14.84 -12.40 -21.29
CA LEU A 12 -15.24 -11.81 -22.56
C LEU A 12 -16.16 -12.74 -23.36
N LEU A 13 -16.00 -14.07 -23.27
CA LEU A 13 -16.90 -15.05 -23.88
C LEU A 13 -18.29 -14.99 -23.24
N LEU A 14 -18.38 -14.94 -21.90
CA LEU A 14 -19.64 -14.82 -21.17
C LEU A 14 -20.36 -13.50 -21.48
N VAL A 15 -19.63 -12.38 -21.48
CA VAL A 15 -20.18 -11.07 -21.84
C VAL A 15 -20.60 -11.03 -23.31
N SER A 16 -19.85 -11.68 -24.22
CA SER A 16 -20.20 -11.79 -25.64
C SER A 16 -21.43 -12.67 -25.87
N LEU A 17 -21.61 -13.75 -25.10
CA LEU A 17 -22.81 -14.60 -25.17
C LEU A 17 -24.05 -13.86 -24.64
N CYS A 18 -23.92 -13.11 -23.55
CA CYS A 18 -24.99 -12.23 -23.05
C CYS A 18 -25.30 -11.08 -24.03
N TYR A 19 -24.28 -10.50 -24.67
CA TYR A 19 -24.45 -9.43 -25.66
C TYR A 19 -25.03 -9.94 -26.99
N CYS A 20 -24.68 -11.15 -27.42
CA CYS A 20 -25.25 -11.82 -28.59
C CYS A 20 -26.72 -12.18 -28.36
N ALA A 21 -27.08 -12.70 -27.17
CA ALA A 21 -28.48 -12.93 -26.79
C ALA A 21 -29.29 -11.62 -26.77
N TYR A 22 -28.71 -10.54 -26.23
CA TYR A 22 -29.32 -9.21 -26.25
C TYR A 22 -29.47 -8.64 -27.68
N ARG A 23 -28.46 -8.83 -28.54
CA ARG A 23 -28.47 -8.37 -29.94
C ARG A 23 -29.41 -9.18 -30.81
N LEU A 24 -29.57 -10.49 -30.62
CA LEU A 24 -30.54 -11.31 -31.35
C LEU A 24 -31.98 -10.86 -31.08
N VAL A 25 -32.30 -10.55 -29.82
CA VAL A 25 -33.60 -9.98 -29.41
C VAL A 25 -33.82 -8.59 -30.02
N HIS A 26 -32.76 -7.81 -30.18
CA HIS A 26 -32.84 -6.48 -30.79
C HIS A 26 -32.82 -6.48 -32.33
N TYR A 27 -32.21 -7.48 -32.97
CA TYR A 27 -32.07 -7.55 -34.43
C TYR A 27 -33.38 -7.98 -35.11
N GLN A 28 -34.18 -8.85 -34.47
CA GLN A 28 -35.48 -9.29 -35.00
C GLN A 28 -36.55 -8.17 -35.03
N ASN A 29 -36.27 -7.00 -34.45
CA ASN A 29 -37.20 -5.86 -34.36
C ASN A 29 -36.75 -4.60 -35.13
N ARG A 30 -35.78 -4.73 -36.05
CA ARG A 30 -35.19 -3.59 -36.76
C ARG A 30 -35.99 -3.05 -37.94
N ASP A 31 -36.89 -3.83 -38.54
CA ASP A 31 -37.63 -3.43 -39.75
C ASP A 31 -39.02 -2.81 -39.50
N LYS A 32 -39.36 -2.47 -38.24
CA LYS A 32 -40.63 -1.83 -37.90
C LYS A 32 -40.44 -0.38 -37.40
N PRO A 33 -41.25 0.59 -37.85
CA PRO A 33 -41.12 1.99 -37.47
C PRO A 33 -41.40 2.23 -35.98
N LEU A 34 -40.72 3.23 -35.41
CA LEU A 34 -40.52 3.46 -33.96
C LEU A 34 -41.78 3.50 -33.07
N GLY A 35 -42.98 3.69 -33.63
CA GLY A 35 -44.25 3.74 -32.87
C GLY A 35 -44.96 2.39 -32.67
N ARG A 36 -44.50 1.28 -33.26
CA ARG A 36 -45.12 -0.06 -33.15
C ARG A 36 -44.12 -1.16 -32.76
N ARG A 37 -43.17 -0.86 -31.87
CA ARG A 37 -42.38 -1.91 -31.21
C ARG A 37 -43.21 -2.45 -30.04
N GLU A 38 -43.81 -3.62 -30.23
CA GLU A 38 -44.51 -4.31 -29.15
C GLU A 38 -43.49 -4.83 -28.12
N SER A 39 -43.77 -4.59 -26.84
CA SER A 39 -43.06 -5.25 -25.76
C SER A 39 -43.38 -6.75 -25.81
N VAL A 40 -42.37 -7.58 -26.06
CA VAL A 40 -42.52 -9.04 -25.98
C VAL A 40 -42.80 -9.41 -24.52
N PRO A 41 -43.94 -10.05 -24.20
CA PRO A 41 -44.22 -10.50 -22.85
C PRO A 41 -43.23 -11.58 -22.42
N LEU A 42 -42.77 -11.53 -21.17
CA LEU A 42 -41.79 -12.47 -20.61
C LEU A 42 -42.17 -13.95 -20.78
N SER A 43 -43.46 -14.27 -20.93
CA SER A 43 -43.96 -15.64 -21.13
C SER A 43 -43.53 -16.28 -22.46
N GLN A 44 -43.12 -15.50 -23.46
CA GLN A 44 -42.53 -16.07 -24.68
C GLN A 44 -41.03 -16.39 -24.56
N LEU A 45 -40.35 -15.92 -23.51
CA LEU A 45 -38.98 -16.34 -23.17
C LEU A 45 -38.96 -17.64 -22.36
N GLU A 46 -40.07 -18.05 -21.74
CA GLU A 46 -40.19 -19.28 -20.93
C GLU A 46 -40.09 -20.57 -21.77
N HIS A 47 -40.30 -20.49 -23.09
CA HIS A 47 -40.14 -21.63 -23.99
C HIS A 47 -38.74 -21.77 -24.62
N ALA A 48 -37.81 -20.85 -24.33
CA ALA A 48 -36.39 -21.07 -24.62
C ALA A 48 -35.80 -21.98 -23.52
N SER A 49 -36.18 -23.24 -23.56
CA SER A 49 -35.73 -24.27 -22.63
C SER A 49 -34.21 -24.49 -22.79
N LEU A 50 -33.40 -23.77 -22.01
CA LEU A 50 -32.08 -24.24 -21.61
C LEU A 50 -32.28 -25.37 -20.60
N ARG A 51 -32.65 -26.55 -21.12
CA ARG A 51 -32.46 -27.80 -20.40
C ARG A 51 -30.96 -27.97 -20.24
N THR A 52 -30.48 -28.02 -19.00
CA THR A 52 -29.59 -29.09 -18.53
C THR A 52 -29.23 -28.87 -17.06
N VAL A 53 -29.94 -29.60 -16.20
CA VAL A 53 -29.47 -30.01 -14.87
C VAL A 53 -28.14 -30.79 -15.00
N ASP A 54 -27.87 -31.37 -16.18
CA ASP A 54 -26.60 -32.03 -16.51
C ASP A 54 -25.39 -31.07 -16.61
N THR A 55 -25.59 -29.79 -16.93
CA THR A 55 -24.47 -28.82 -17.01
C THR A 55 -23.99 -28.39 -15.63
N VAL A 56 -24.88 -28.35 -14.65
CA VAL A 56 -24.52 -28.05 -13.25
C VAL A 56 -23.83 -29.25 -12.60
N HIS A 57 -24.23 -30.49 -12.92
CA HIS A 57 -23.55 -31.68 -12.44
C HIS A 57 -22.17 -31.90 -13.06
N ALA A 58 -21.95 -31.55 -14.34
CA ALA A 58 -20.62 -31.59 -14.96
C ALA A 58 -19.66 -30.51 -14.39
N LEU A 59 -20.19 -29.42 -13.83
CA LEU A 59 -19.41 -28.36 -13.17
C LEU A 59 -19.01 -28.69 -11.72
N ALA A 60 -19.61 -29.72 -11.12
CA ALA A 60 -19.32 -30.13 -9.74
C ALA A 60 -18.03 -30.96 -9.60
N GLU A 61 -17.48 -31.50 -10.70
CA GLU A 61 -16.27 -32.34 -10.66
C GLU A 61 -14.95 -31.58 -10.84
N GLU A 62 -14.96 -30.29 -11.25
CA GLU A 62 -13.73 -29.51 -11.48
C GLU A 62 -13.67 -28.15 -10.76
N LEU A 63 -14.53 -27.91 -9.76
CA LEU A 63 -14.51 -26.69 -8.95
C LEU A 63 -14.36 -27.01 -7.46
N PRO A 64 -13.53 -26.26 -6.70
CA PRO A 64 -13.51 -26.36 -5.24
C PRO A 64 -14.90 -26.07 -4.67
N ALA A 65 -15.38 -26.93 -3.77
CA ALA A 65 -16.73 -26.91 -3.19
C ALA A 65 -17.16 -25.53 -2.63
N VAL A 66 -16.21 -24.70 -2.20
CA VAL A 66 -16.43 -23.36 -1.63
C VAL A 66 -17.04 -22.36 -2.64
N ALA A 67 -16.69 -22.45 -3.93
CA ALA A 67 -17.20 -21.53 -4.94
C ALA A 67 -18.64 -21.87 -5.36
N ILE A 68 -18.98 -23.16 -5.36
CA ILE A 68 -20.34 -23.64 -5.60
C ILE A 68 -21.24 -23.27 -4.43
N ASP A 69 -20.79 -23.47 -3.19
CA ASP A 69 -21.57 -23.12 -2.00
C ASP A 69 -21.86 -21.62 -1.90
N GLN A 70 -20.92 -20.74 -2.28
CA GLN A 70 -21.16 -19.28 -2.25
C GLN A 70 -22.15 -18.80 -3.33
N VAL A 71 -22.20 -19.46 -4.48
CA VAL A 71 -23.14 -19.14 -5.57
C VAL A 71 -24.51 -19.75 -5.29
N VAL A 72 -24.55 -20.97 -4.76
CA VAL A 72 -25.77 -21.72 -4.39
C VAL A 72 -26.43 -21.13 -3.14
N GLN A 73 -25.69 -20.73 -2.11
CA GLN A 73 -26.26 -20.08 -0.92
C GLN A 73 -26.90 -18.71 -1.21
N LYS A 74 -26.46 -18.03 -2.29
CA LYS A 74 -26.98 -16.70 -2.68
C LYS A 74 -28.13 -16.75 -3.70
N ALA A 75 -28.42 -17.93 -4.25
CA ALA A 75 -29.51 -18.16 -5.18
C ALA A 75 -30.60 -18.99 -4.49
N GLN A 76 -31.66 -18.35 -4.00
CA GLN A 76 -32.83 -19.08 -3.53
C GLN A 76 -33.85 -19.23 -4.66
N ILE A 77 -34.20 -20.49 -4.97
CA ILE A 77 -35.27 -20.83 -5.90
C ILE A 77 -36.60 -20.73 -5.16
N HIS A 78 -37.52 -19.92 -5.67
CA HIS A 78 -38.92 -19.88 -5.24
C HIS A 78 -39.79 -20.01 -6.48
N GLY A 79 -40.28 -21.23 -6.75
CA GLY A 79 -40.92 -21.56 -8.03
C GLY A 79 -39.96 -21.45 -9.22
N ASP A 80 -40.48 -21.16 -10.41
CA ASP A 80 -39.72 -21.18 -11.68
C ASP A 80 -38.89 -19.91 -11.96
N GLN A 81 -38.57 -19.11 -10.93
CA GLN A 81 -37.74 -17.91 -11.09
C GLN A 81 -36.53 -17.87 -10.16
N LEU A 82 -35.36 -17.60 -10.75
CA LEU A 82 -34.11 -17.35 -10.05
C LEU A 82 -34.07 -15.89 -9.57
N LYS A 83 -34.26 -15.64 -8.27
CA LYS A 83 -34.01 -14.33 -7.66
C LYS A 83 -32.59 -14.29 -7.10
N LEU A 84 -31.75 -13.40 -7.64
CA LEU A 84 -30.48 -13.01 -7.01
C LEU A 84 -30.80 -12.35 -5.66
N GLY A 85 -30.42 -13.01 -4.57
CA GLY A 85 -30.74 -12.61 -3.20
C GLY A 85 -30.24 -11.21 -2.81
N GLU A 86 -30.84 -10.68 -1.74
CA GLU A 86 -30.68 -9.34 -1.16
C GLU A 86 -29.24 -8.78 -1.19
N ALA A 87 -28.90 -8.04 -2.25
CA ALA A 87 -27.59 -7.39 -2.41
C ALA A 87 -27.36 -6.17 -1.48
N CYS A 88 -28.15 -6.02 -0.43
CA CYS A 88 -27.95 -4.98 0.57
C CYS A 88 -27.91 -5.63 1.96
N GLY A 89 -26.77 -6.23 2.28
CA GLY A 89 -26.28 -6.41 3.65
C GLY A 89 -26.00 -5.05 4.32
N ALA A 90 -27.01 -4.18 4.33
CA ALA A 90 -26.96 -2.94 5.07
C ALA A 90 -27.25 -3.31 6.52
N THR A 91 -26.17 -3.57 7.25
CA THR A 91 -26.10 -3.42 8.71
C THR A 91 -26.85 -2.14 9.13
N ALA A 92 -27.34 -2.12 10.37
CA ALA A 92 -27.98 -0.93 10.94
C ALA A 92 -27.11 0.31 10.65
N ALA A 93 -27.73 1.39 10.18
CA ALA A 93 -26.96 2.57 9.85
C ALA A 93 -26.38 3.16 11.13
N THR A 94 -25.07 3.36 11.15
CA THR A 94 -24.33 3.97 12.26
C THR A 94 -24.54 5.48 12.28
N LYS A 95 -24.87 6.07 11.13
CA LYS A 95 -25.22 7.48 11.00
C LYS A 95 -26.20 7.70 9.85
N GLU A 96 -27.19 8.57 10.06
CA GLU A 96 -28.21 8.91 9.05
C GLU A 96 -28.54 10.40 9.09
N GLY A 97 -28.86 10.99 7.93
CA GLY A 97 -29.24 12.40 7.85
C GLY A 97 -29.63 12.84 6.44
N GLN A 98 -29.91 14.12 6.27
CA GLN A 98 -30.12 14.73 4.96
C GLN A 98 -28.89 15.54 4.56
N LEU A 99 -28.40 15.30 3.35
CA LEU A 99 -27.31 16.06 2.74
C LEU A 99 -27.71 16.47 1.33
N ALA A 100 -27.23 17.61 0.86
CA ALA A 100 -27.38 17.98 -0.54
C ALA A 100 -26.30 17.26 -1.36
N LYS A 101 -26.68 16.49 -2.36
CA LYS A 101 -25.76 15.85 -3.31
C LYS A 101 -25.65 16.68 -4.58
N ARG A 102 -24.42 16.90 -5.06
CA ARG A 102 -24.20 17.54 -6.37
C ARG A 102 -24.42 16.52 -7.50
N SER A 103 -25.21 16.90 -8.50
CA SER A 103 -25.39 16.12 -9.72
C SER A 103 -24.26 16.35 -10.71
N THR A 104 -24.15 15.50 -11.73
CA THR A 104 -23.20 15.66 -12.84
C THR A 104 -23.41 16.95 -13.63
N LYS A 105 -24.61 17.54 -13.57
CA LYS A 105 -24.94 18.84 -14.16
C LYS A 105 -24.68 20.02 -13.22
N GLY A 106 -24.03 19.79 -12.07
CA GLY A 106 -23.68 20.81 -11.08
C GLY A 106 -24.82 21.24 -10.15
N GLN A 107 -26.04 20.73 -10.32
CA GLN A 107 -27.19 21.07 -9.47
C GLN A 107 -27.18 20.31 -8.15
N TRP A 108 -27.58 20.97 -7.06
CA TRP A 108 -27.74 20.39 -5.74
C TRP A 108 -29.12 19.78 -5.54
N GLN A 109 -29.15 18.58 -4.96
CA GLN A 109 -30.40 17.89 -4.65
C GLN A 109 -30.32 17.26 -3.27
N THR A 110 -31.27 17.60 -2.39
CA THR A 110 -31.36 16.99 -1.05
C THR A 110 -31.60 15.49 -1.18
N ARG A 111 -30.79 14.72 -0.47
CA ARG A 111 -30.84 13.26 -0.42
C ARG A 111 -30.78 12.79 1.02
N TYR A 112 -31.46 11.69 1.26
CA TYR A 112 -31.26 10.92 2.46
C TYR A 112 -29.94 10.17 2.35
N VAL A 113 -29.05 10.34 3.31
CA VAL A 113 -27.74 9.68 3.35
C VAL A 113 -27.67 8.82 4.61
N ALA A 114 -27.21 7.58 4.45
CA ALA A 114 -27.01 6.63 5.52
C ALA A 114 -25.63 5.98 5.38
N LEU A 115 -24.86 6.01 6.46
CA LEU A 115 -23.61 5.30 6.60
C LEU A 115 -23.86 4.00 7.38
N SER A 116 -23.42 2.88 6.85
CA SER A 116 -23.34 1.59 7.57
C SER A 116 -21.88 1.18 7.76
N SER A 117 -21.65 0.02 8.38
CA SER A 117 -20.30 -0.54 8.50
C SER A 117 -19.68 -0.96 7.15
N THR A 118 -20.48 -1.03 6.08
CA THR A 118 -20.04 -1.56 4.78
C THR A 118 -20.28 -0.60 3.61
N HIS A 119 -21.25 0.30 3.71
CA HIS A 119 -21.67 1.16 2.60
C HIS A 119 -22.01 2.58 3.04
N LEU A 120 -21.77 3.53 2.12
CA LEU A 120 -22.40 4.84 2.12
C LEU A 120 -23.54 4.83 1.11
N VAL A 121 -24.78 4.95 1.60
CA VAL A 121 -25.99 4.89 0.78
C VAL A 121 -26.61 6.27 0.68
N TYR A 122 -27.05 6.66 -0.53
CA TYR A 122 -27.83 7.88 -0.74
C TYR A 122 -29.11 7.60 -1.53
N ALA A 123 -30.25 8.08 -1.03
CA ALA A 123 -31.57 7.81 -1.58
C ALA A 123 -32.43 9.08 -1.63
N ALA A 124 -33.53 9.06 -2.38
CA ALA A 124 -34.46 10.18 -2.40
C ALA A 124 -35.28 10.30 -1.10
N SER A 125 -35.41 9.22 -0.32
CA SER A 125 -36.04 9.23 1.00
C SER A 125 -35.60 8.05 1.87
N LYS A 126 -35.83 8.15 3.19
CA LYS A 126 -35.57 7.06 4.15
C LYS A 126 -36.28 5.75 3.79
N LYS A 127 -37.54 5.83 3.33
CA LYS A 127 -38.34 4.65 2.91
C LYS A 127 -37.78 3.97 1.65
N GLN A 128 -37.13 4.72 0.77
CA GLN A 128 -36.59 4.19 -0.49
C GLN A 128 -35.17 3.63 -0.38
N ARG A 129 -34.49 3.78 0.77
CA ARG A 129 -33.13 3.28 1.01
C ARG A 129 -32.95 1.83 0.58
N LYS A 130 -33.86 0.92 0.98
CA LYS A 130 -33.81 -0.53 0.68
C LYS A 130 -33.96 -0.88 -0.81
N ARG A 131 -34.38 0.07 -1.66
CA ARG A 131 -34.61 -0.12 -3.11
C ARG A 131 -33.59 0.65 -3.97
N THR A 132 -32.59 1.27 -3.34
CA THR A 132 -31.68 2.18 -4.01
C THR A 132 -30.58 1.39 -4.73
N ARG A 133 -30.39 1.65 -6.03
CA ARG A 133 -29.29 1.07 -6.84
C ARG A 133 -27.93 1.72 -6.60
N PHE A 134 -27.87 2.81 -5.85
CA PHE A 134 -26.68 3.62 -5.68
C PHE A 134 -26.21 3.59 -4.23
N ALA A 135 -25.32 2.65 -3.95
CA ALA A 135 -24.56 2.55 -2.71
C ALA A 135 -23.07 2.58 -3.07
N LEU A 136 -22.27 3.32 -2.32
CA LEU A 136 -20.82 3.32 -2.44
C LEU A 136 -20.28 2.36 -1.37
N PRO A 137 -19.72 1.19 -1.76
CA PRO A 137 -19.03 0.32 -0.82
C PRO A 137 -17.87 1.09 -0.18
N LEU A 138 -17.77 1.08 1.16
CA LEU A 138 -16.72 1.82 1.88
C LEU A 138 -15.32 1.31 1.53
N GLU A 139 -15.20 0.06 1.10
CA GLU A 139 -13.96 -0.52 0.59
C GLU A 139 -13.42 0.14 -0.68
N ASN A 140 -14.31 0.75 -1.46
CA ASN A 140 -13.93 1.43 -2.68
C ASN A 140 -13.66 2.92 -2.43
N VAL A 141 -13.75 3.42 -1.20
CA VAL A 141 -13.46 4.82 -0.86
C VAL A 141 -11.95 5.01 -0.68
N THR A 142 -11.37 5.89 -1.49
CA THR A 142 -9.94 6.22 -1.45
C THR A 142 -9.66 7.48 -0.65
N SER A 143 -10.54 8.48 -0.71
CA SER A 143 -10.37 9.73 0.04
C SER A 143 -11.70 10.38 0.42
N VAL A 144 -11.66 11.14 1.51
CA VAL A 144 -12.74 12.02 1.99
C VAL A 144 -12.11 13.35 2.36
N ALA A 145 -12.44 14.41 1.61
CA ALA A 145 -11.81 15.72 1.75
C ALA A 145 -12.84 16.84 1.77
N ALA A 146 -12.49 17.95 2.43
CA ALA A 146 -13.24 19.18 2.31
C ALA A 146 -13.27 19.62 0.83
N TRP A 147 -14.38 20.21 0.42
CA TRP A 147 -14.54 20.77 -0.91
C TRP A 147 -14.47 22.29 -0.84
N HIS A 148 -14.62 23.00 -1.96
CA HIS A 148 -14.38 24.44 -2.08
C HIS A 148 -15.08 25.29 -1.00
N ASP A 149 -16.28 24.89 -0.58
CA ASP A 149 -17.02 25.51 0.53
C ASP A 149 -16.81 24.72 1.83
N ALA A 150 -16.67 25.43 2.96
CA ALA A 150 -16.42 24.82 4.27
C ALA A 150 -17.53 23.86 4.76
N ASP A 151 -18.75 23.97 4.22
CA ASP A 151 -19.89 23.09 4.53
C ASP A 151 -20.03 21.89 3.58
N SER A 152 -19.08 21.74 2.66
CA SER A 152 -19.12 20.80 1.56
C SER A 152 -17.90 19.90 1.55
N PHE A 153 -18.07 18.65 1.12
CA PHE A 153 -17.02 17.65 1.08
C PHE A 153 -17.19 16.70 -0.10
N VAL A 154 -16.12 16.03 -0.48
CA VAL A 154 -16.09 15.05 -1.56
C VAL A 154 -15.61 13.71 -1.05
N VAL A 155 -16.30 12.65 -1.48
CA VAL A 155 -15.90 11.25 -1.27
C VAL A 155 -15.48 10.67 -2.61
N THR A 156 -14.21 10.29 -2.72
CA THR A 156 -13.64 9.75 -3.96
C THR A 156 -13.51 8.24 -3.86
N SER A 157 -13.86 7.58 -4.96
CA SER A 157 -13.72 6.14 -5.10
C SER A 157 -12.45 5.73 -5.84
N ALA A 158 -12.05 4.46 -5.72
CA ALA A 158 -10.91 3.88 -6.43
C ALA A 158 -11.01 3.96 -7.97
N ARG A 159 -12.22 4.09 -8.52
CA ARG A 159 -12.45 4.27 -9.96
C ARG A 159 -12.43 5.74 -10.40
N GLY A 160 -12.03 6.65 -9.52
CA GLY A 160 -12.01 8.09 -9.78
C GLY A 160 -13.38 8.77 -9.75
N ASN A 161 -14.47 8.05 -9.41
CA ASN A 161 -15.78 8.70 -9.26
C ASN A 161 -15.80 9.53 -7.98
N GLU A 162 -16.30 10.76 -8.10
CA GLU A 162 -16.48 11.69 -6.99
C GLU A 162 -17.95 11.80 -6.59
N LEU A 163 -18.20 11.72 -5.28
CA LEU A 163 -19.49 12.01 -4.66
C LEU A 163 -19.35 13.29 -3.84
N THR A 164 -19.79 14.42 -4.39
CA THR A 164 -19.81 15.71 -3.69
C THR A 164 -21.08 15.87 -2.87
N LEU A 165 -20.93 16.16 -1.59
CA LEU A 165 -21.99 16.34 -0.60
C LEU A 165 -21.84 17.68 0.10
N ARG A 166 -22.97 18.27 0.50
CA ARG A 166 -23.04 19.51 1.29
C ARG A 166 -23.96 19.31 2.47
N ALA A 167 -23.50 19.73 3.65
CA ALA A 167 -24.26 19.73 4.89
C ALA A 167 -24.93 21.08 5.13
N SER A 168 -25.79 21.18 6.15
CA SER A 168 -26.42 22.44 6.53
C SER A 168 -25.51 23.36 7.36
N SER A 169 -24.34 22.88 7.80
CA SER A 169 -23.31 23.67 8.48
C SER A 169 -21.94 22.98 8.39
N VAL A 170 -20.87 23.74 8.61
CA VAL A 170 -19.48 23.26 8.67
C VAL A 170 -19.33 22.14 9.71
N THR A 171 -19.85 22.33 10.93
CA THR A 171 -19.77 21.33 12.00
C THR A 171 -20.43 20.00 11.60
N ILE A 172 -21.54 20.04 10.87
CA ILE A 172 -22.20 18.82 10.38
C ILE A 172 -21.37 18.18 9.26
N ALA A 173 -20.75 18.97 8.38
CA ALA A 173 -19.85 18.44 7.35
C ALA A 173 -18.65 17.73 7.98
N ASP A 174 -18.01 18.34 8.97
CA ASP A 174 -16.87 17.77 9.71
C ASP A 174 -17.24 16.46 10.40
N ASP A 175 -18.38 16.44 11.09
CA ASP A 175 -18.91 15.26 11.76
C ASP A 175 -19.23 14.12 10.75
N TRP A 176 -19.73 14.43 9.55
CA TRP A 176 -19.90 13.43 8.50
C TRP A 176 -18.57 12.92 7.93
N MET A 177 -17.61 13.81 7.68
CA MET A 177 -16.28 13.42 7.20
C MET A 177 -15.57 12.51 8.20
N ALA A 178 -15.60 12.87 9.49
CA ALA A 178 -15.04 12.05 10.57
C ALA A 178 -15.69 10.67 10.65
N ALA A 179 -17.03 10.61 10.59
CA ALA A 179 -17.76 9.34 10.63
C ALA A 179 -17.43 8.43 9.44
N ILE A 180 -17.34 8.99 8.22
CA ILE A 180 -17.00 8.20 7.02
C ILE A 180 -15.55 7.72 7.10
N ARG A 181 -14.59 8.59 7.48
CA ARG A 181 -13.18 8.21 7.66
C ARG A 181 -13.04 7.08 8.68
N GLY A 182 -13.64 7.22 9.86
CA GLY A 182 -13.59 6.19 10.89
C GLY A 182 -14.24 4.87 10.46
N ALA A 183 -15.34 4.91 9.71
CA ALA A 183 -15.97 3.70 9.18
C ALA A 183 -15.13 3.03 8.08
N VAL A 184 -14.45 3.81 7.22
CA VAL A 184 -13.51 3.29 6.22
C VAL A 184 -12.30 2.65 6.89
N GLU A 185 -11.71 3.32 7.88
CA GLU A 185 -10.57 2.82 8.65
C GLU A 185 -10.91 1.55 9.43
N LYS A 186 -12.05 1.54 10.13
CA LYS A 186 -12.56 0.34 10.80
C LYS A 186 -12.81 -0.79 9.81
N ARG A 187 -13.44 -0.52 8.65
CA ARG A 187 -13.66 -1.54 7.63
C ARG A 187 -12.38 -2.05 6.98
N ARG A 188 -11.33 -1.23 6.92
CA ARG A 188 -9.98 -1.68 6.58
C ARG A 188 -9.48 -2.61 7.68
N ARG A 189 -9.50 -2.19 8.95
CA ARG A 189 -9.11 -2.98 10.15
C ARG A 189 -9.80 -4.34 10.23
N ASP A 190 -11.14 -4.38 10.16
CA ASP A 190 -11.93 -5.61 10.21
C ASP A 190 -11.66 -6.54 9.00
N ARG A 191 -11.07 -6.03 7.91
CA ARG A 191 -10.61 -6.84 6.77
C ARG A 191 -9.17 -7.33 6.95
N HIS A 192 -8.33 -6.57 7.65
CA HIS A 192 -6.99 -7.01 8.05
C HIS A 192 -7.04 -8.29 8.89
N GLU A 193 -8.14 -8.56 9.59
CA GLU A 193 -8.38 -9.82 10.33
C GLU A 193 -8.78 -11.01 9.44
N VAL A 194 -9.15 -10.80 8.17
CA VAL A 194 -9.76 -11.83 7.30
C VAL A 194 -8.90 -12.22 6.09
N LEU A 195 -7.80 -11.52 5.81
CA LEU A 195 -6.84 -11.90 4.76
C LEU A 195 -5.50 -12.23 5.42
N SER A 196 -5.18 -13.52 5.56
CA SER A 196 -3.87 -13.95 6.08
C SER A 196 -2.78 -13.61 5.06
N GLU A 197 -1.53 -13.44 5.52
CA GLU A 197 -0.35 -13.27 4.64
C GLU A 197 -0.24 -14.41 3.61
N GLU A 198 -0.89 -15.53 3.90
CA GLU A 198 -0.99 -16.72 3.08
C GLU A 198 -1.62 -16.43 1.70
N ASP A 199 -2.44 -15.40 1.50
CA ASP A 199 -3.07 -15.19 0.18
C ASP A 199 -2.13 -14.59 -0.88
N TYR A 200 -0.92 -14.16 -0.51
CA TYR A 200 -0.05 -13.36 -1.39
C TYR A 200 1.16 -14.09 -1.98
N LEU A 201 1.56 -15.22 -1.40
CA LEU A 201 2.66 -16.04 -1.92
C LEU A 201 2.11 -17.05 -2.94
N ASP A 202 2.79 -17.21 -4.07
CA ASP A 202 2.48 -18.35 -4.94
C ASP A 202 2.82 -19.69 -4.24
N ALA A 203 2.29 -20.79 -4.76
CA ALA A 203 2.48 -22.11 -4.16
C ALA A 203 3.96 -22.52 -4.05
N SER A 204 4.81 -22.08 -4.98
CA SER A 204 6.24 -22.38 -4.97
C SER A 204 6.97 -21.57 -3.90
N GLU A 205 6.71 -20.27 -3.81
CA GLU A 205 7.28 -19.40 -2.77
C GLU A 205 6.87 -19.87 -1.39
N ARG A 206 5.59 -20.18 -1.19
CA ARG A 206 5.06 -20.69 0.08
C ARG A 206 5.75 -21.97 0.54
N ALA A 207 5.90 -22.95 -0.35
CA ALA A 207 6.59 -24.20 -0.02
C ALA A 207 8.04 -23.96 0.42
N LYS A 208 8.72 -22.99 -0.20
CA LYS A 208 10.11 -22.63 0.16
C LYS A 208 10.18 -21.85 1.47
N VAL A 209 9.25 -20.94 1.72
CA VAL A 209 9.13 -20.17 2.97
C VAL A 209 8.84 -21.13 4.13
N GLU A 210 7.91 -22.07 3.96
CA GLU A 210 7.61 -23.06 4.99
C GLU A 210 8.80 -24.00 5.24
N ALA A 211 9.46 -24.47 4.18
CA ALA A 211 10.68 -25.27 4.34
C ALA A 211 11.78 -24.52 5.10
N LEU A 212 11.95 -23.22 4.82
CA LEU A 212 12.92 -22.37 5.53
C LEU A 212 12.53 -22.20 7.00
N ARG A 213 11.25 -21.92 7.28
CA ARG A 213 10.71 -21.81 8.65
C ARG A 213 11.01 -23.05 9.46
N VAL A 214 10.65 -24.23 8.95
CA VAL A 214 10.85 -25.51 9.65
C VAL A 214 12.31 -25.76 10.00
N ARG A 215 13.25 -25.38 9.12
CA ARG A 215 14.70 -25.55 9.36
C ARG A 215 15.23 -24.59 10.41
N CYS A 216 14.68 -23.38 10.47
CA CYS A 216 15.15 -22.31 11.34
C CYS A 216 14.41 -22.20 12.67
N LYS A 217 13.30 -22.92 12.86
CA LYS A 217 12.41 -22.81 14.04
C LYS A 217 13.09 -23.06 15.38
N ASP A 218 14.15 -23.86 15.42
CA ASP A 218 14.85 -24.23 16.66
C ASP A 218 16.15 -23.42 16.86
N ASP A 219 16.44 -22.44 15.99
CA ASP A 219 17.62 -21.59 16.11
C ASP A 219 17.39 -20.49 17.17
N PRO A 220 18.20 -20.44 18.25
CA PRO A 220 18.04 -19.45 19.31
C PRO A 220 18.17 -18.00 18.81
N SER A 221 19.01 -17.74 17.80
CA SER A 221 19.22 -16.39 17.26
C SER A 221 18.02 -15.86 16.46
N LEU A 222 17.09 -16.76 16.10
CA LEU A 222 15.89 -16.47 15.32
C LEU A 222 14.60 -16.55 16.14
N GLN A 223 14.67 -16.76 17.46
CA GLN A 223 13.52 -16.82 18.37
C GLN A 223 12.94 -15.41 18.64
N ARG A 224 12.50 -14.75 17.58
CA ARG A 224 11.83 -13.45 17.59
C ARG A 224 10.70 -13.52 16.58
N ASP A 225 9.47 -13.27 17.03
CA ASP A 225 8.24 -13.59 16.26
C ASP A 225 8.30 -13.08 14.82
N HIS A 226 8.68 -11.82 14.62
CA HIS A 226 8.75 -11.19 13.29
C HIS A 226 9.81 -11.76 12.32
N LEU A 227 10.84 -12.48 12.82
CA LEU A 227 11.90 -13.04 11.95
C LEU A 227 11.46 -14.33 11.24
N LEU A 228 10.48 -15.05 11.76
CA LEU A 228 9.96 -16.29 11.15
C LEU A 228 8.60 -16.10 10.45
N GLU A 229 8.12 -14.87 10.37
CA GLU A 229 6.94 -14.49 9.57
C GLU A 229 7.20 -14.57 8.06
N ASP A 230 6.15 -14.85 7.28
CA ASP A 230 6.22 -15.03 5.83
C ASP A 230 6.89 -13.83 5.15
N ALA A 231 6.52 -12.60 5.53
CA ALA A 231 7.07 -11.38 4.94
C ALA A 231 8.59 -11.20 5.21
N ASN A 232 9.13 -11.74 6.31
CA ASN A 232 10.57 -11.74 6.53
C ASN A 232 11.24 -12.86 5.73
N LEU A 233 10.75 -14.09 5.87
CA LEU A 233 11.36 -15.27 5.27
C LEU A 233 11.41 -15.20 3.74
N VAL A 234 10.35 -14.72 3.09
CA VAL A 234 10.29 -14.65 1.62
C VAL A 234 11.41 -13.79 1.04
N ARG A 235 11.89 -12.76 1.74
CA ARG A 235 13.00 -11.91 1.29
C ARG A 235 14.31 -12.68 1.22
N PHE A 236 14.58 -13.54 2.19
CA PHE A 236 15.78 -14.39 2.20
C PHE A 236 15.69 -15.47 1.11
N VAL A 237 14.50 -16.03 0.89
CA VAL A 237 14.25 -16.98 -0.21
C VAL A 237 14.49 -16.31 -1.57
N ARG A 238 13.92 -15.12 -1.80
CA ARG A 238 14.07 -14.35 -3.06
C ARG A 238 15.51 -13.92 -3.31
N ALA A 239 16.21 -13.44 -2.28
CA ALA A 239 17.62 -13.04 -2.38
C ALA A 239 18.58 -14.18 -2.75
N ARG A 240 18.11 -15.43 -2.69
CA ARG A 240 18.88 -16.63 -3.04
C ARG A 240 18.19 -17.43 -4.15
N ASP A 241 17.40 -16.76 -4.98
CA ASP A 241 16.74 -17.32 -6.17
C ASP A 241 15.90 -18.58 -5.85
N GLY A 242 15.28 -18.60 -4.66
CA GLY A 242 14.50 -19.74 -4.18
C GLY A 242 15.32 -20.91 -3.62
N ASN A 243 16.64 -20.78 -3.51
CA ASN A 243 17.50 -21.81 -2.91
C ASN A 243 17.40 -21.79 -1.38
N VAL A 244 16.61 -22.71 -0.82
CA VAL A 244 16.35 -22.80 0.63
C VAL A 244 17.62 -23.00 1.46
N ASN A 245 18.60 -23.79 0.99
CA ASN A 245 19.85 -24.01 1.74
C ASN A 245 20.67 -22.70 1.87
N LYS A 246 20.76 -21.92 0.78
CA LYS A 246 21.46 -20.64 0.80
C LYS A 246 20.69 -19.59 1.60
N ALA A 247 19.35 -19.59 1.51
CA ALA A 247 18.48 -18.71 2.28
C ALA A 247 18.58 -18.99 3.78
N GLU A 248 18.60 -20.26 4.18
CA GLU A 248 18.82 -20.71 5.56
C GLU A 248 20.15 -20.18 6.10
N LYS A 249 21.26 -20.39 5.38
CA LYS A 249 22.56 -19.86 5.81
C LYS A 249 22.49 -18.35 6.02
N MET A 250 21.95 -17.61 5.05
CA MET A 250 21.85 -16.15 5.12
C MET A 250 20.98 -15.68 6.30
N LEU A 251 19.87 -16.37 6.58
CA LEU A 251 18.98 -16.03 7.68
C LEU A 251 19.64 -16.30 9.04
N ARG A 252 20.35 -17.42 9.20
CA ARG A 252 21.12 -17.72 10.43
C ARG A 252 22.26 -16.72 10.64
N ASP A 253 23.01 -16.42 9.58
CA ASP A 253 24.06 -15.37 9.62
C ASP A 253 23.45 -14.02 10.07
N HIS A 254 22.25 -13.68 9.59
CA HIS A 254 21.52 -12.49 10.01
C HIS A 254 21.12 -12.52 11.49
N GLY A 255 20.55 -13.63 11.97
CA GLY A 255 20.21 -13.82 13.38
C GLY A 255 21.42 -13.64 14.29
N GLN A 256 22.53 -14.31 13.98
CA GLN A 256 23.78 -14.19 14.69
C GLN A 256 24.32 -12.75 14.68
N TRP A 257 24.30 -12.08 13.52
CA TRP A 257 24.70 -10.68 13.42
C TRP A 257 23.86 -9.78 14.34
N ARG A 258 22.54 -9.97 14.42
CA ARG A 258 21.68 -9.17 15.31
C ARG A 258 22.08 -9.31 16.77
N ASP A 259 22.41 -10.54 17.19
CA ASP A 259 22.83 -10.82 18.56
C ASP A 259 24.21 -10.22 18.86
N GLU A 260 25.19 -10.43 17.97
CA GLU A 260 26.55 -9.88 18.13
C GLU A 260 26.60 -8.35 18.08
N TYR A 261 25.74 -7.74 17.25
CA TYR A 261 25.70 -6.30 17.08
C TYR A 261 24.91 -5.59 18.21
N GLY A 262 24.17 -6.33 19.04
CA GLY A 262 23.26 -5.76 20.03
C GLY A 262 22.09 -5.02 19.38
N PHE A 263 21.58 -5.55 18.27
CA PHE A 263 20.56 -4.86 17.46
C PHE A 263 19.18 -4.84 18.14
N GLY A 264 18.90 -5.82 19.00
CA GLY A 264 17.67 -5.84 19.81
C GLY A 264 17.63 -4.68 20.80
N GLU A 265 18.72 -4.43 21.51
CA GLU A 265 18.87 -3.30 22.43
C GLU A 265 18.79 -1.98 21.67
N LEU A 266 19.40 -1.91 20.48
CA LEU A 266 19.34 -0.72 19.63
C LEU A 266 17.90 -0.38 19.23
N LEU A 267 17.08 -1.38 18.87
CA LEU A 267 15.67 -1.19 18.56
C LEU A 267 14.86 -0.70 19.78
N ALA A 268 15.21 -1.18 20.99
CA ALA A 268 14.54 -0.81 22.23
C ALA A 268 14.99 0.55 22.81
N ALA A 269 16.17 1.05 22.45
CA ALA A 269 16.81 2.21 23.05
C ALA A 269 16.11 3.56 22.78
N GLY A 270 15.06 3.57 21.96
CA GLY A 270 14.36 4.78 21.54
C GLY A 270 15.25 5.72 20.73
N LYS A 271 14.74 6.92 20.44
CA LYS A 271 15.42 7.90 19.60
C LYS A 271 16.46 8.70 20.40
N THR A 272 17.71 8.67 19.95
CA THR A 272 18.83 9.41 20.57
C THR A 272 19.00 10.81 19.97
N PRO A 273 19.71 11.74 20.64
CA PRO A 273 20.07 13.05 20.06
C PRO A 273 20.82 12.94 18.74
N GLU A 274 21.69 11.93 18.60
CA GLU A 274 22.39 11.62 17.36
C GLU A 274 21.43 11.23 16.23
N ASP A 275 20.36 10.48 16.51
CA ASP A 275 19.37 10.14 15.49
C ASP A 275 18.62 11.38 15.02
N ALA A 276 18.22 12.25 15.96
CA ALA A 276 17.61 13.54 15.62
C ALA A 276 18.56 14.45 14.83
N PHE A 277 19.86 14.42 15.14
CA PHE A 277 20.88 15.11 14.38
C PHE A 277 20.99 14.57 12.96
N ILE A 278 21.07 13.24 12.79
CA ILE A 278 21.14 12.61 11.47
C ILE A 278 19.89 12.95 10.67
N GLU A 279 18.69 12.81 11.22
CA GLU A 279 17.45 13.20 10.53
C GLU A 279 17.43 14.66 10.09
N ARG A 280 18.05 15.57 10.85
CA ARG A 280 18.13 16.97 10.48
C ARG A 280 19.05 17.22 9.28
N TRP A 281 20.12 16.44 9.12
CA TRP A 281 21.20 16.72 8.15
C TRP A 281 21.30 15.72 7.01
N TRP A 282 20.76 14.52 7.15
CA TRP A 282 20.67 13.52 6.10
C TRP A 282 19.41 13.76 5.27
N PRO A 283 19.51 14.16 3.99
CA PRO A 283 18.37 14.59 3.19
C PRO A 283 17.55 13.40 2.65
N ASP A 284 16.95 12.63 3.55
CA ASP A 284 16.03 11.56 3.21
C ASP A 284 14.64 11.74 3.82
N GLY A 285 13.71 10.92 3.34
CA GLY A 285 12.40 10.76 3.95
C GLY A 285 11.48 9.91 3.09
N LEU A 286 10.26 9.72 3.59
CA LEU A 286 9.18 9.08 2.85
C LEU A 286 8.26 10.14 2.25
N LEU A 287 7.88 9.93 1.00
CA LEU A 287 6.89 10.76 0.34
C LEU A 287 5.48 10.53 0.92
N GLU A 288 4.64 11.56 0.79
CA GLU A 288 3.21 11.44 1.05
C GLU A 288 2.55 10.59 -0.05
N GLY A 289 1.74 9.61 0.36
CA GLY A 289 1.15 8.64 -0.56
C GLY A 289 2.08 7.48 -0.94
N SER A 290 1.58 6.58 -1.78
CA SER A 290 2.24 5.32 -2.15
C SER A 290 2.41 5.23 -3.66
N ASP A 291 3.25 4.30 -4.10
CA ASP A 291 3.29 3.91 -5.50
C ASP A 291 2.03 3.11 -5.92
N LEU A 292 1.93 2.71 -7.20
CA LEU A 292 0.76 2.00 -7.73
C LEU A 292 0.53 0.61 -7.11
N LYS A 293 1.49 0.08 -6.37
CA LYS A 293 1.40 -1.20 -5.65
C LYS A 293 1.13 -1.01 -4.15
N GLY A 294 0.98 0.23 -3.70
CA GLY A 294 0.74 0.58 -2.31
C GLY A 294 1.99 0.74 -1.46
N ARG A 295 3.18 0.62 -2.04
CA ARG A 295 4.46 0.70 -1.33
C ARG A 295 4.78 2.15 -0.95
N PRO A 296 5.39 2.40 0.23
CA PRO A 296 5.97 3.71 0.52
C PRO A 296 7.06 4.05 -0.49
N VAL A 297 7.19 5.32 -0.85
CA VAL A 297 8.26 5.79 -1.75
C VAL A 297 9.29 6.56 -0.93
N GLN A 298 10.54 6.09 -0.93
CA GLN A 298 11.64 6.79 -0.29
C GLN A 298 12.22 7.85 -1.24
N LEU A 299 12.55 9.02 -0.72
CA LEU A 299 13.29 10.06 -1.43
C LEU A 299 14.61 10.30 -0.71
N ILE A 300 15.73 10.32 -1.45
CA ILE A 300 17.04 10.76 -0.97
C ILE A 300 17.57 11.84 -1.92
N ARG A 301 17.90 13.03 -1.40
CA ARG A 301 18.52 14.11 -2.20
C ARG A 301 20.03 14.12 -2.00
N LEU A 302 20.72 13.20 -2.67
CA LEU A 302 22.13 12.90 -2.39
C LEU A 302 23.05 14.11 -2.59
N GLY A 303 22.78 14.99 -3.56
CA GLY A 303 23.60 16.17 -3.80
C GLY A 303 23.52 17.25 -2.71
N LYS A 304 22.61 17.10 -1.74
CA LYS A 304 22.54 17.93 -0.52
C LYS A 304 23.21 17.28 0.69
N ALA A 305 23.76 16.07 0.56
CA ALA A 305 24.28 15.32 1.70
C ALA A 305 25.74 15.67 2.01
N ASP A 306 26.03 15.93 3.29
CA ASP A 306 27.40 16.06 3.81
C ASP A 306 27.76 14.83 4.67
N LEU A 307 27.98 13.69 4.02
CA LEU A 307 28.36 12.44 4.69
C LEU A 307 29.63 12.57 5.57
N PRO A 308 30.73 13.21 5.12
CA PRO A 308 31.89 13.44 5.98
C PRO A 308 31.56 14.29 7.20
N GLY A 309 30.69 15.29 7.05
CA GLY A 309 30.19 16.10 8.14
C GLY A 309 29.38 15.31 9.16
N ILE A 310 28.47 14.46 8.70
CA ILE A 310 27.69 13.56 9.56
C ILE A 310 28.64 12.60 10.30
N GLU A 311 29.54 11.91 9.59
CA GLU A 311 30.50 10.98 10.20
C GLU A 311 31.38 11.65 11.26
N ARG A 312 31.80 12.89 11.02
CA ARG A 312 32.58 13.67 11.98
C ARG A 312 31.82 13.90 13.29
N GLU A 313 30.53 14.22 13.22
CA GLU A 313 29.74 14.61 14.39
C GLU A 313 29.21 13.40 15.17
N VAL A 314 28.63 12.40 14.49
CA VAL A 314 28.01 11.23 15.17
C VAL A 314 28.90 9.99 15.19
N GLY A 315 29.94 9.94 14.36
CA GLY A 315 30.78 8.76 14.18
C GLY A 315 30.19 7.72 13.22
N ARG A 316 31.08 6.96 12.57
CA ARG A 316 30.72 5.92 11.59
C ARG A 316 29.76 4.87 12.14
N LYS A 317 29.99 4.39 13.36
CA LYS A 317 29.17 3.33 13.97
C LYS A 317 27.71 3.78 14.09
N LYS A 318 27.48 4.98 14.63
CA LYS A 318 26.14 5.53 14.83
C LYS A 318 25.42 5.80 13.50
N TRP A 319 26.14 6.25 12.47
CA TRP A 319 25.59 6.37 11.12
C TRP A 319 25.08 5.02 10.58
N ILE A 320 25.85 3.94 10.75
CA ILE A 320 25.45 2.59 10.31
C ILE A 320 24.27 2.07 11.13
N GLU A 321 24.31 2.22 12.46
CA GLU A 321 23.19 1.90 13.36
C GLU A 321 21.89 2.59 12.91
N TYR A 322 21.96 3.90 12.60
CA TYR A 322 20.84 4.67 12.08
C TYR A 322 20.31 4.10 10.74
N CYS A 323 21.21 3.76 9.80
CA CYS A 323 20.81 3.15 8.53
C CYS A 323 20.11 1.80 8.72
N CYS A 324 20.57 0.97 9.66
CA CYS A 324 19.93 -0.30 10.00
C CYS A 324 18.54 -0.09 10.61
N LEU A 325 18.39 0.86 11.54
CA LEU A 325 17.09 1.24 12.11
C LEU A 325 16.11 1.75 11.04
N LYS A 326 16.60 2.58 10.10
CA LYS A 326 15.77 3.06 8.97
C LYS A 326 15.32 1.93 8.05
N ASN A 327 16.15 0.90 7.84
CA ASN A 327 15.76 -0.27 7.05
C ASN A 327 14.65 -1.09 7.74
N GLU A 328 14.69 -1.22 9.07
CA GLU A 328 13.59 -1.87 9.82
C GLU A 328 12.33 -1.03 9.81
N ALA A 329 12.44 0.27 10.06
CA ALA A 329 11.31 1.18 10.02
C ALA A 329 10.64 1.21 8.62
N LEU A 330 11.44 1.19 7.55
CA LEU A 330 10.94 1.10 6.18
C LEU A 330 10.18 -0.21 5.95
N PHE A 331 10.67 -1.33 6.48
CA PHE A 331 9.96 -2.61 6.33
C PHE A 331 8.61 -2.61 7.00
N GLU A 332 8.56 -2.13 8.24
CA GLU A 332 7.31 -2.04 8.97
C GLU A 332 6.33 -1.11 8.25
N GLU A 333 6.82 0.01 7.71
CA GLU A 333 6.00 0.91 6.92
C GLU A 333 5.50 0.27 5.62
N ILE A 334 6.33 -0.52 4.93
CA ILE A 334 5.89 -1.30 3.77
C ILE A 334 4.74 -2.22 4.17
N ARG A 335 4.92 -3.00 5.25
CA ARG A 335 3.88 -3.89 5.76
C ARG A 335 2.62 -3.11 6.06
N ARG A 336 2.69 -2.10 6.91
CA ARG A 336 1.56 -1.27 7.31
C ARG A 336 0.77 -0.72 6.11
N ARG A 337 1.45 -0.18 5.10
CA ARG A 337 0.79 0.40 3.92
C ARG A 337 0.23 -0.65 2.97
N CYS A 338 0.97 -1.72 2.71
CA CYS A 338 0.51 -2.78 1.81
C CYS A 338 -0.69 -3.51 2.42
N LEU A 339 -0.63 -3.82 3.71
CA LEU A 339 -1.74 -4.39 4.47
C LEU A 339 -2.98 -3.49 4.37
N ALA A 340 -2.83 -2.16 4.52
CA ALA A 340 -3.94 -1.21 4.43
C ALA A 340 -4.59 -1.15 3.03
N GLN A 341 -3.92 -1.67 2.01
CA GLN A 341 -4.35 -1.70 0.62
C GLN A 341 -4.63 -3.12 0.11
N ASN A 342 -4.56 -4.14 0.96
CA ASN A 342 -4.64 -5.56 0.58
C ASN A 342 -3.64 -5.92 -0.52
N THR A 343 -2.41 -5.44 -0.38
CA THR A 343 -1.27 -5.86 -1.18
C THR A 343 -0.20 -6.46 -0.26
N PHE A 344 0.75 -7.18 -0.86
CA PHE A 344 1.89 -7.72 -0.14
C PHE A 344 3.14 -7.45 -0.94
N GLU A 345 3.96 -6.58 -0.38
CA GLU A 345 5.26 -6.24 -0.92
C GLU A 345 6.23 -6.26 0.25
N THR A 346 7.48 -6.62 -0.01
CA THR A 346 8.52 -6.68 1.02
C THR A 346 9.64 -5.68 0.76
N SER A 347 9.46 -4.87 -0.29
CA SER A 347 10.41 -3.91 -0.82
C SER A 347 9.71 -2.60 -1.16
N ALA A 348 10.47 -1.51 -1.26
CA ALA A 348 9.97 -0.17 -1.62
C ALA A 348 10.78 0.43 -2.78
N PRO A 349 10.20 1.30 -3.61
CA PRO A 349 10.95 2.11 -4.56
C PRO A 349 11.70 3.25 -3.87
N LEU A 350 12.87 3.58 -4.40
CA LEU A 350 13.69 4.72 -4.00
C LEU A 350 13.82 5.69 -5.17
N ILE A 351 13.52 6.97 -4.93
CA ILE A 351 13.91 8.08 -5.79
C ILE A 351 15.18 8.67 -5.21
N MET A 352 16.25 8.72 -6.00
CA MET A 352 17.50 9.35 -5.61
C MET A 352 17.74 10.56 -6.51
N ASP A 353 17.52 11.75 -5.96
CA ASP A 353 17.73 13.01 -6.64
C ASP A 353 19.19 13.44 -6.55
N MET A 354 19.83 13.58 -7.71
CA MET A 354 21.25 13.88 -7.86
C MET A 354 21.52 15.34 -8.18
N ARG A 355 20.50 16.22 -8.14
CA ARG A 355 20.74 17.67 -8.22
C ARG A 355 21.77 18.08 -7.19
N ASP A 356 22.71 18.93 -7.62
CA ASP A 356 23.84 19.43 -6.84
C ASP A 356 24.93 18.39 -6.49
N LEU A 357 24.84 17.18 -7.04
CA LEU A 357 25.91 16.20 -6.90
C LEU A 357 27.21 16.74 -7.55
N GLY A 358 28.27 16.78 -6.76
CA GLY A 358 29.60 17.27 -7.13
C GLY A 358 30.72 16.31 -6.71
N THR A 359 31.94 16.56 -7.19
CA THR A 359 33.11 15.69 -6.93
C THR A 359 33.45 15.52 -5.45
N HIS A 360 33.14 16.51 -4.61
CA HIS A 360 33.36 16.44 -3.15
C HIS A 360 32.60 15.29 -2.47
N HIS A 361 31.51 14.79 -3.06
CA HIS A 361 30.78 13.62 -2.55
C HIS A 361 31.61 12.34 -2.61
N ALA A 362 32.71 12.29 -3.37
CA ALA A 362 33.66 11.19 -3.35
C ALA A 362 34.25 10.93 -1.96
N TRP A 363 34.34 11.97 -1.10
CA TRP A 363 34.82 11.81 0.27
C TRP A 363 33.85 11.02 1.16
N GLY A 364 32.58 10.89 0.77
CA GLY A 364 31.59 10.06 1.46
C GLY A 364 31.61 8.58 1.04
N VAL A 365 32.34 8.21 -0.04
CA VAL A 365 32.38 6.84 -0.56
C VAL A 365 32.82 5.80 0.48
N PRO A 366 33.85 6.05 1.31
CA PRO A 366 34.25 5.09 2.35
C PRO A 366 33.13 4.81 3.37
N LEU A 367 32.39 5.84 3.78
CA LEU A 367 31.26 5.69 4.71
C LEU A 367 30.10 4.95 4.05
N PHE A 368 29.81 5.26 2.79
CA PHE A 368 28.79 4.56 2.00
C PHE A 368 29.13 3.07 1.85
N LYS A 369 30.39 2.74 1.54
CA LYS A 369 30.85 1.35 1.49
C LYS A 369 30.67 0.64 2.84
N ALA A 370 31.07 1.27 3.94
CA ALA A 370 30.93 0.69 5.28
C ALA A 370 29.45 0.41 5.63
N MET A 371 28.54 1.27 5.18
CA MET A 371 27.10 1.04 5.30
C MET A 371 26.64 -0.15 4.44
N LEU A 372 27.09 -0.25 3.19
CA LEU A 372 26.75 -1.39 2.31
C LEU A 372 27.28 -2.73 2.85
N ASP A 373 28.49 -2.75 3.40
CA ASP A 373 29.10 -3.96 3.97
C ASP A 373 28.22 -4.57 5.09
N VAL A 374 27.42 -3.75 5.78
CA VAL A 374 26.46 -4.20 6.81
C VAL A 374 25.08 -4.43 6.22
N THR A 375 24.60 -3.55 5.35
CA THR A 375 23.19 -3.57 4.93
C THR A 375 22.89 -4.62 3.86
N GLU A 376 23.77 -4.81 2.88
CA GLU A 376 23.60 -5.80 1.80
C GLU A 376 23.41 -7.26 2.31
N PRO A 377 24.20 -7.75 3.30
CA PRO A 377 23.99 -9.11 3.82
C PRO A 377 22.79 -9.23 4.77
N ASN A 378 22.37 -8.15 5.44
CA ASN A 378 21.37 -8.22 6.53
C ASN A 378 19.97 -7.74 6.15
N PHE A 379 19.83 -6.93 5.11
CA PHE A 379 18.54 -6.41 4.66
C PHE A 379 18.29 -6.75 3.18
N PRO A 380 18.23 -8.05 2.83
CA PRO A 380 17.95 -8.48 1.48
C PRO A 380 16.56 -8.01 1.02
N GLU A 381 16.44 -7.75 -0.29
CA GLU A 381 15.16 -7.48 -0.96
C GLU A 381 14.33 -6.36 -0.30
N ARG A 382 14.99 -5.32 0.24
CA ARG A 382 14.35 -4.07 0.70
C ARG A 382 14.04 -3.09 -0.42
N LEU A 383 14.87 -3.10 -1.45
CA LEU A 383 14.78 -2.19 -2.58
C LEU A 383 14.09 -2.88 -3.75
N SER A 384 13.03 -2.25 -4.27
CA SER A 384 12.31 -2.74 -5.45
C SER A 384 12.88 -2.18 -6.77
N ALA A 385 13.21 -0.88 -6.76
CA ALA A 385 13.78 -0.12 -7.87
C ALA A 385 14.42 1.15 -7.31
N THR A 386 15.52 1.62 -7.93
CA THR A 386 16.09 2.94 -7.68
C THR A 386 15.98 3.79 -8.93
N TYR A 387 15.28 4.91 -8.82
CA TYR A 387 15.16 5.93 -9.86
C TYR A 387 16.13 7.06 -9.55
N ILE A 388 17.28 7.05 -10.22
CA ILE A 388 18.27 8.12 -10.13
C ILE A 388 17.84 9.23 -11.08
N VAL A 389 17.46 10.39 -10.53
CA VAL A 389 16.93 11.52 -11.29
C VAL A 389 17.89 12.70 -11.23
N ASN A 390 17.84 13.56 -12.25
CA ASN A 390 18.71 14.73 -12.39
C ASN A 390 20.21 14.41 -12.30
N ALA A 391 20.66 13.26 -12.81
CA ALA A 391 22.07 12.86 -12.74
C ALA A 391 22.97 13.86 -13.51
N PRO A 392 23.90 14.56 -12.85
CA PRO A 392 24.87 15.39 -13.54
C PRO A 392 25.99 14.53 -14.16
N ALA A 393 26.79 15.10 -15.06
CA ALA A 393 27.87 14.36 -15.73
C ALA A 393 28.87 13.69 -14.76
N VAL A 394 29.10 14.28 -13.58
CA VAL A 394 29.97 13.72 -12.53
C VAL A 394 29.42 12.42 -11.92
N PHE A 395 28.11 12.15 -12.04
CA PHE A 395 27.48 10.94 -11.53
C PHE A 395 28.16 9.68 -12.06
N SER A 396 28.45 9.60 -13.36
CA SER A 396 29.05 8.40 -13.96
C SER A 396 30.41 8.05 -13.35
N TRP A 397 31.21 9.07 -12.98
CA TRP A 397 32.49 8.86 -12.30
C TRP A 397 32.29 8.33 -10.87
N LEU A 398 31.41 8.96 -10.09
CA LEU A 398 31.09 8.52 -8.73
C LEU A 398 30.46 7.12 -8.71
N TYR A 399 29.53 6.85 -9.62
CA TYR A 399 28.90 5.54 -9.77
C TYR A 399 29.94 4.46 -10.11
N GLY A 400 30.94 4.79 -10.94
CA GLY A 400 32.07 3.90 -11.21
C GLY A 400 32.86 3.49 -9.95
N MET A 401 32.94 4.36 -8.94
CA MET A 401 33.61 4.05 -7.67
C MET A 401 32.79 3.11 -6.79
N VAL A 402 31.45 3.20 -6.82
CA VAL A 402 30.59 2.46 -5.88
C VAL A 402 29.93 1.23 -6.48
N LYS A 403 29.81 1.14 -7.81
CA LYS A 403 29.12 0.03 -8.49
C LYS A 403 29.70 -1.34 -8.13
N GLY A 404 31.01 -1.44 -7.93
CA GLY A 404 31.67 -2.68 -7.54
C GLY A 404 31.35 -3.16 -6.12
N PHE A 405 30.74 -2.31 -5.27
CA PHE A 405 30.32 -2.65 -3.92
C PHE A 405 28.86 -3.12 -3.86
N LEU A 406 28.05 -2.81 -4.88
CA LEU A 406 26.66 -3.21 -4.94
C LEU A 406 26.54 -4.68 -5.33
N ASN A 407 25.63 -5.40 -4.70
CA ASN A 407 25.32 -6.74 -5.16
C ASN A 407 24.67 -6.68 -6.58
N PRO A 408 24.76 -7.75 -7.40
CA PRO A 408 24.21 -7.73 -8.76
C PRO A 408 22.71 -7.43 -8.84
N GLY A 409 21.91 -7.89 -7.87
CA GLY A 409 20.47 -7.64 -7.80
C GLY A 409 20.14 -6.17 -7.54
N THR A 410 20.86 -5.53 -6.62
CA THR A 410 20.77 -4.10 -6.32
C THR A 410 21.17 -3.27 -7.54
N ALA A 411 22.28 -3.61 -8.18
CA ALA A 411 22.74 -2.90 -9.38
C ALA A 411 21.76 -3.02 -10.56
N ALA A 412 21.10 -4.18 -10.72
CA ALA A 412 20.11 -4.40 -11.78
C ALA A 412 18.81 -3.60 -11.58
N LYS A 413 18.53 -3.13 -10.36
CA LYS A 413 17.34 -2.34 -10.01
C LYS A 413 17.53 -0.83 -10.22
N VAL A 414 18.70 -0.39 -10.65
CA VAL A 414 19.03 1.04 -10.85
C VAL A 414 18.65 1.50 -12.26
N GLN A 415 17.85 2.56 -12.32
CA GLN A 415 17.52 3.28 -13.55
C GLN A 415 18.06 4.71 -13.43
N VAL A 416 18.76 5.18 -14.46
CA VAL A 416 19.46 6.48 -14.43
C VAL A 416 18.88 7.42 -15.46
N PHE A 417 18.50 8.61 -15.00
CA PHE A 417 18.00 9.71 -15.80
C PHE A 417 18.88 10.94 -15.55
N GLY A 418 19.51 11.44 -16.61
CA GLY A 418 20.28 12.68 -16.60
C GLY A 418 19.41 13.91 -16.39
N ALA A 419 20.04 15.08 -16.26
CA ALA A 419 19.33 16.35 -16.02
C ALA A 419 18.38 16.78 -17.17
N SER A 420 18.58 16.27 -18.38
CA SER A 420 17.73 16.57 -19.55
C SER A 420 16.79 15.43 -19.93
N ASP A 421 16.84 14.30 -19.21
CA ASP A 421 16.00 13.15 -19.49
C ASP A 421 14.62 13.34 -18.86
N ASP A 422 13.59 12.73 -19.47
CA ASP A 422 12.23 12.73 -18.93
C ASP A 422 12.08 11.64 -17.85
N HIS A 423 12.66 11.90 -16.67
CA HIS A 423 12.51 11.00 -15.52
C HIS A 423 11.04 10.89 -15.08
N LEU A 424 10.24 11.96 -15.28
CA LEU A 424 8.85 12.00 -14.85
C LEU A 424 8.03 10.91 -15.54
N LYS A 425 8.23 10.70 -16.84
CA LYS A 425 7.59 9.61 -17.57
C LYS A 425 7.83 8.25 -16.92
N ALA A 426 9.06 7.93 -16.54
CA ALA A 426 9.40 6.65 -15.91
C ALA A 426 8.81 6.52 -14.50
N LEU A 427 8.76 7.61 -13.73
CA LEU A 427 8.11 7.61 -12.41
C LEU A 427 6.60 7.37 -12.55
N LEU A 428 5.94 7.99 -13.52
CA LEU A 428 4.49 7.86 -13.75
C LEU A 428 4.05 6.45 -14.17
N GLU A 429 4.96 5.62 -14.68
CA GLU A 429 4.69 4.21 -14.96
C GLU A 429 4.48 3.39 -13.67
N VAL A 430 4.98 3.87 -12.52
CA VAL A 430 4.99 3.10 -11.27
C VAL A 430 4.37 3.81 -10.08
N MET A 431 4.17 5.13 -10.11
CA MET A 431 3.56 5.88 -9.01
C MET A 431 2.66 7.02 -9.51
N PRO A 432 1.61 7.40 -8.74
CA PRO A 432 0.74 8.51 -9.10
C PRO A 432 1.49 9.86 -9.16
N LEU A 433 1.05 10.75 -10.04
CA LEU A 433 1.56 12.13 -10.12
C LEU A 433 1.45 12.88 -8.77
N ALA A 434 0.37 12.62 -8.03
CA ALA A 434 0.09 13.18 -6.70
C ALA A 434 1.03 12.68 -5.59
N THR A 435 1.88 11.68 -5.85
CA THR A 435 2.92 11.20 -4.92
C THR A 435 4.28 11.82 -5.24
N ILE A 436 4.50 12.27 -6.48
CA ILE A 436 5.78 12.82 -6.94
C ILE A 436 5.89 14.29 -6.49
N PRO A 437 7.03 14.73 -5.91
CA PRO A 437 7.24 16.12 -5.52
C PRO A 437 7.11 17.10 -6.69
N VAL A 438 6.56 18.29 -6.43
CA VAL A 438 6.44 19.38 -7.43
C VAL A 438 7.79 19.71 -8.08
N ASP A 439 8.87 19.71 -7.32
CA ASP A 439 10.20 20.03 -7.83
C ASP A 439 10.87 18.89 -8.61
N LEU A 440 10.21 17.74 -8.72
CA LEU A 440 10.54 16.64 -9.63
C LEU A 440 9.52 16.51 -10.78
N GLY A 441 8.58 17.46 -10.91
CA GLY A 441 7.57 17.50 -11.97
C GLY A 441 6.21 16.90 -11.60
N GLY A 442 6.00 16.55 -10.33
CA GLY A 442 4.72 16.04 -9.81
C GLY A 442 3.79 17.11 -9.23
N GLU A 443 2.86 16.67 -8.37
CA GLU A 443 1.88 17.55 -7.70
C GLU A 443 2.03 17.57 -6.17
N ALA A 444 2.83 16.66 -5.59
CA ALA A 444 2.95 16.53 -4.14
C ALA A 444 3.81 17.66 -3.54
N PRO A 445 3.38 18.31 -2.45
CA PRO A 445 4.30 19.13 -1.67
C PRO A 445 5.40 18.25 -1.08
N LEU A 446 6.59 18.81 -0.86
CA LEU A 446 7.64 18.08 -0.16
C LEU A 446 7.21 17.89 1.31
N PRO A 447 7.14 16.64 1.82
CA PRO A 447 6.70 16.40 3.18
C PRO A 447 7.65 17.03 4.20
N LYS A 448 7.12 17.47 5.34
CA LYS A 448 7.92 18.09 6.42
C LYS A 448 8.96 17.14 7.02
N ASN A 449 8.73 15.83 6.93
CA ASN A 449 9.64 14.79 7.40
C ASN A 449 10.78 14.48 6.41
N VAL A 450 10.80 15.10 5.22
CA VAL A 450 11.94 15.02 4.32
C VAL A 450 12.92 16.12 4.68
N SER A 451 14.11 15.71 5.11
CA SER A 451 15.16 16.65 5.42
C SER A 451 15.71 17.34 4.17
N VAL A 452 16.04 18.62 4.32
CA VAL A 452 16.67 19.42 3.25
C VAL A 452 18.17 19.18 3.15
N GLY A 453 18.78 18.56 4.17
CA GLY A 453 20.22 18.33 4.28
C GLY A 453 21.04 19.62 4.36
N GLY A 454 22.23 19.60 3.75
CA GLY A 454 23.16 20.72 3.70
C GLY A 454 24.50 20.42 4.35
N THR A 455 25.41 21.40 4.31
CA THR A 455 26.73 21.31 4.94
C THR A 455 26.58 21.32 6.45
N VAL A 456 27.19 20.33 7.12
CA VAL A 456 27.12 20.17 8.56
C VAL A 456 28.19 21.05 9.24
N PRO A 457 27.79 22.05 10.05
CA PRO A 457 28.74 22.86 10.82
C PRO A 457 29.51 22.00 11.83
N LYS A 458 30.77 22.37 12.10
CA LYS A 458 31.57 21.71 13.14
C LYS A 458 30.98 22.00 14.51
N GLY A 459 30.74 20.95 15.30
CA GLY A 459 30.16 21.08 16.65
C GLY A 459 28.64 21.14 16.68
N ALA A 460 27.97 21.00 15.53
CA ALA A 460 26.52 21.12 15.43
C ALA A 460 25.76 20.08 16.28
N LEU A 461 26.35 18.91 16.56
CA LEU A 461 25.74 17.94 17.49
C LEU A 461 25.83 18.41 18.94
N ALA A 462 26.94 19.04 19.33
CA ALA A 462 27.09 19.60 20.67
C ALA A 462 26.10 20.76 20.88
N ASP A 463 25.92 21.62 19.88
CA ASP A 463 24.93 22.69 19.91
C ASP A 463 23.50 22.16 20.06
N LEU A 464 23.18 21.05 19.37
CA LEU A 464 21.87 20.38 19.48
C LEU A 464 21.61 19.84 20.90
N ARG A 465 22.66 19.40 21.61
CA ARG A 465 22.57 18.91 22.99
C ARG A 465 22.40 20.03 24.02
N GLY A 466 22.68 21.28 23.64
CA GLY A 466 22.75 22.43 24.54
C GLY A 466 24.08 22.52 25.30
N THR A 467 24.43 23.72 25.76
CA THR A 467 25.61 23.96 26.62
C THR A 467 25.44 23.27 27.99
N PRO A 468 26.49 22.63 28.55
CA PRO A 468 26.40 22.02 29.88
C PRO A 468 26.07 23.09 30.93
N GLY A 469 24.85 23.07 31.46
CA GLY A 469 24.41 23.97 32.54
C GLY A 469 23.18 24.83 32.25
N GLU A 470 22.66 24.87 31.01
CA GLU A 470 21.34 25.45 30.72
C GLU A 470 20.30 24.33 30.52
N PRO A 471 19.04 24.52 30.97
CA PRO A 471 17.99 23.54 30.74
C PRO A 471 17.82 23.34 29.23
N ALA A 472 17.82 22.09 28.80
CA ALA A 472 17.65 21.71 27.41
C ALA A 472 16.48 22.49 26.79
N VAL A 473 16.76 23.25 25.73
CA VAL A 473 15.72 23.90 24.94
C VAL A 473 14.78 22.79 24.48
N ALA A 474 13.53 22.84 24.93
CA ALA A 474 12.51 21.87 24.57
C ALA A 474 12.48 21.78 23.04
N VAL A 475 12.86 20.61 22.50
CA VAL A 475 12.57 20.28 21.12
C VAL A 475 11.05 20.34 21.01
N ASP A 476 10.55 21.30 20.23
CA ASP A 476 9.12 21.52 20.06
C ASP A 476 8.44 20.18 19.79
N ARG A 477 7.52 19.79 20.68
CA ARG A 477 6.69 18.56 20.64
C ARG A 477 5.67 18.61 19.49
N ALA A 478 6.05 19.17 18.35
CA ALA A 478 5.23 19.32 17.15
C ALA A 478 5.68 18.35 16.05
N VAL A 479 5.92 17.09 16.41
CA VAL A 479 5.71 15.96 15.52
C VAL A 479 4.67 15.13 16.23
N ALA A 480 3.47 15.05 15.65
CA ALA A 480 2.33 14.36 16.24
C ALA A 480 2.77 13.02 16.83
N GLU A 481 2.69 12.92 18.15
CA GLU A 481 2.75 11.65 18.86
C GLU A 481 1.66 10.75 18.23
N PRO A 482 2.00 9.58 17.65
CA PRO A 482 1.01 8.52 17.63
C PRO A 482 0.75 8.18 19.11
N GLU A 483 -0.52 8.09 19.50
CA GLU A 483 -0.88 7.76 20.88
C GLU A 483 -0.13 6.52 21.38
N PRO A 484 0.28 6.50 22.66
CA PRO A 484 1.07 5.42 23.22
C PRO A 484 0.20 4.18 23.48
N GLU A 485 -0.12 3.44 22.42
CA GLU A 485 -0.70 2.08 22.54
C GLU A 485 -0.05 1.03 21.60
N THR A 486 0.97 1.36 20.81
CA THR A 486 1.52 0.40 19.82
C THR A 486 2.91 -0.15 20.11
N TRP A 487 3.34 -0.19 21.37
CA TRP A 487 4.51 -0.97 21.76
C TRP A 487 4.15 -1.94 22.89
N GLY A 488 3.78 -3.16 22.49
CA GLY A 488 3.70 -4.33 23.38
C GLY A 488 2.29 -4.77 23.77
N ALA A 489 1.73 -5.71 23.00
CA ALA A 489 1.11 -6.94 23.47
C ALA A 489 0.26 -7.54 22.33
N TYR A 490 0.77 -8.57 21.67
CA TYR A 490 -0.12 -9.59 21.14
C TYR A 490 -0.77 -10.25 22.37
N ASP A 491 -2.08 -10.05 22.57
CA ASP A 491 -2.85 -10.71 23.63
C ASP A 491 -2.87 -12.21 23.34
N THR A 492 -2.02 -12.96 24.03
CA THR A 492 -2.07 -14.42 24.10
C THR A 492 -3.27 -14.85 24.93
N ARG A 493 -4.47 -14.75 24.39
CA ARG A 493 -5.67 -15.36 24.97
C ARG A 493 -6.47 -16.13 23.93
N VAL A 494 -5.90 -17.23 23.46
CA VAL A 494 -6.64 -18.41 23.01
C VAL A 494 -5.83 -19.67 23.37
N ALA A 495 -5.94 -20.12 24.61
CA ALA A 495 -5.75 -21.51 25.01
C ALA A 495 -5.97 -21.63 26.53
N GLU A 496 -7.21 -21.54 26.99
CA GLU A 496 -7.61 -22.18 28.25
C GLU A 496 -9.14 -22.25 28.29
N GLY A 497 -9.65 -23.39 27.84
CA GLY A 497 -11.03 -23.81 27.96
C GLY A 497 -11.08 -25.32 27.92
N GLU A 498 -11.50 -25.91 29.04
CA GLU A 498 -11.82 -27.33 29.28
C GLU A 498 -10.57 -28.22 29.52
N THR A 499 -10.24 -28.66 30.74
CA THR A 499 -11.06 -29.21 31.84
C THR A 499 -10.36 -29.06 33.19
#